data_AF-A0A938CYE8-F1
#
_entry.id   AF-A0A938CYE8-F1
#
_cell.length_a   1.000
_cell.length_b   1.000
_cell.length_c   1.000
_cell.angle_alpha   90.00
_cell.angle_beta   90.00
_cell.angle_gamma   90.00
#
_symmetry.space_group_name_H-M   'P 1'
#
loop_
_entity.id
_entity.type
_entity.pdbx_description
1 polymer ?
#
loop_
_entity_poly.entity_id
_entity_poly.type
_entity_poly.pdbx_seq_one_letter_code
_entity_poly.pdbx_strand_id
1 'polypeptide(L)' 'QAMLKPGEAALNVRQARLIEAAGHALADAQSQRDPLIVAEDLRSARVAFDSLLGRTTTEDMLDTLFGRFCIGK' A
#
# COMPACT_ATOMS: atom_id res chain seq x y z
N GLN A 1 23.77 0.39 17.37
CA GLN A 1 22.54 -0.20 16.82
C GLN A 1 21.38 0.69 17.27
N ALA A 2 20.85 1.55 16.41
CA ALA A 2 19.81 2.50 16.80
C ALA A 2 18.45 1.78 16.79
N MET A 3 17.91 1.50 17.98
CA MET A 3 16.50 1.11 18.13
C MET A 3 15.64 2.35 17.95
N LEU A 4 14.64 2.26 17.07
CA LEU A 4 13.66 3.31 16.82
C LEU A 4 12.79 3.51 18.07
N LYS A 5 12.40 4.76 18.32
CA LYS A 5 11.58 5.10 19.49
C LYS A 5 10.16 4.55 19.32
N PRO A 6 9.44 4.28 20.42
CA PRO A 6 8.01 3.98 20.34
C PRO A 6 7.28 5.10 19.59
N GLY A 7 6.64 4.77 18.46
CA GLY A 7 6.00 5.73 17.55
C GLY A 7 6.77 6.01 16.26
N GLU A 8 8.05 5.62 16.18
CA GLU A 8 8.84 5.65 14.94
C GLU A 8 8.74 4.28 14.25
N ALA A 9 7.90 4.18 13.23
CA ALA A 9 7.91 3.03 12.35
C ALA A 9 9.10 3.14 11.38
N ALA A 10 10.01 2.16 11.37
CA ALA A 10 10.90 1.97 10.24
C ALA A 10 10.09 1.42 9.07
N LEU A 11 9.63 2.32 8.22
CA LEU A 11 8.97 1.98 6.97
C LEU A 11 10.03 1.77 5.90
N ASN A 12 9.95 0.66 5.18
CA ASN A 12 10.68 0.56 3.92
C ASN A 12 10.01 1.45 2.85
N VAL A 13 10.72 1.69 1.74
CA VAL A 13 10.24 2.57 0.66
C VAL A 13 8.88 2.12 0.09
N ARG A 14 8.64 0.79 -0.03
CA ARG A 14 7.35 0.24 -0.48
C ARG A 14 6.24 0.60 0.51
N GLN A 15 6.44 0.39 1.80
CA GLN A 15 5.45 0.67 2.85
C GLN A 15 5.15 2.17 2.94
N ALA A 16 6.18 3.03 2.85
CA ALA A 16 6.01 4.47 2.86
C ALA A 16 5.11 4.94 1.70
N ARG A 17 5.35 4.44 0.48
CA ARG A 17 4.51 4.75 -0.69
C ARG A 17 3.06 4.28 -0.54
N LEU A 18 2.84 3.10 0.04
CA LEU A 18 1.50 2.58 0.28
C LEU A 18 0.73 3.43 1.30
N ILE A 19 1.41 3.90 2.36
CA ILE A 19 0.81 4.78 3.36
C ILE A 19 0.52 6.16 2.74
N GLU A 20 1.43 6.70 1.95
CA GLU A 20 1.24 7.96 1.23
C GLU A 20 0.04 7.89 0.27
N ALA A 21 -0.06 6.81 -0.52
CA ALA A 21 -1.19 6.57 -1.41
C ALA A 21 -2.53 6.48 -0.65
N ALA A 22 -2.57 5.76 0.49
CA ALA A 22 -3.76 5.71 1.33
C ALA A 22 -4.12 7.08 1.91
N GLY A 23 -3.11 7.86 2.33
CA GLY A 23 -3.29 9.21 2.84
C GLY A 23 -3.88 10.17 1.81
N HIS A 24 -3.38 10.13 0.56
CA HIS A 24 -3.93 10.93 -0.53
C HIS A 24 -5.38 10.57 -0.83
N ALA A 25 -5.70 9.28 -0.97
CA ALA A 25 -7.07 8.84 -1.23
C ALA A 25 -8.05 9.28 -0.11
N LEU A 26 -7.62 9.24 1.15
CA LEU A 26 -8.43 9.73 2.27
C LEU A 26 -8.59 11.26 2.28
N ALA A 27 -7.58 12.01 1.84
CA ALA A 27 -7.68 13.46 1.70
C ALA A 27 -8.62 13.84 0.56
N ASP A 28 -8.53 13.13 -0.56
CA ASP A 28 -9.40 13.31 -1.71
C ASP A 28 -10.85 13.02 -1.32
N ALA A 29 -11.12 11.88 -0.67
CA ALA A 29 -12.46 11.51 -0.19
C ALA A 29 -13.12 12.61 0.67
N GLN A 30 -12.35 13.29 1.51
CA GLN A 30 -12.86 14.38 2.37
C GLN A 30 -13.25 15.63 1.58
N SER A 31 -12.66 15.84 0.41
CA SER A 31 -12.93 16.99 -0.46
C SER A 31 -14.12 16.77 -1.41
N GLN A 32 -14.55 15.51 -1.58
CA GLN A 32 -15.62 15.13 -2.51
C GLN A 32 -17.02 15.29 -1.91
N ARG A 33 -18.00 15.53 -2.80
CA ARG A 33 -19.42 15.62 -2.44
C ARG A 33 -20.27 14.52 -3.08
N ASP A 34 -19.80 13.95 -4.19
CA ASP A 34 -20.47 12.84 -4.85
C ASP A 34 -20.20 11.54 -4.08
N PRO A 35 -21.23 10.87 -3.54
CA PRO A 35 -21.06 9.63 -2.80
C PRO A 35 -20.35 8.52 -3.58
N LEU A 36 -20.47 8.50 -4.91
CA LEU A 36 -19.82 7.50 -5.75
C LEU A 36 -18.30 7.72 -5.78
N ILE A 37 -17.86 8.98 -5.88
CA ILE A 37 -16.44 9.33 -5.88
C ILE A 37 -15.84 9.11 -4.49
N VAL A 38 -16.56 9.51 -3.42
CA VAL A 38 -16.16 9.20 -2.03
C VAL A 38 -15.96 7.70 -1.83
N ALA A 39 -16.89 6.88 -2.33
CA ALA A 39 -16.78 5.42 -2.20
C ALA A 39 -15.57 4.85 -2.94
N GLU A 40 -15.24 5.40 -4.11
CA GLU A 40 -14.08 5.00 -4.91
C GLU A 40 -12.75 5.39 -4.24
N ASP A 41 -12.67 6.58 -3.65
CA ASP A 41 -11.50 7.04 -2.90
C ASP A 41 -11.28 6.16 -1.65
N LEU A 42 -12.36 5.83 -0.92
CA LEU A 42 -12.30 4.91 0.21
C LEU A 42 -11.93 3.48 -0.21
N ARG A 43 -12.37 3.02 -1.38
CA ARG A 43 -11.96 1.73 -1.96
C ARG A 43 -10.46 1.73 -2.25
N SER A 44 -9.95 2.81 -2.82
CA SER A 44 -8.52 2.99 -3.13
C SER A 44 -7.65 2.98 -1.87
N ALA A 45 -8.06 3.72 -0.83
CA ALA A 45 -7.39 3.68 0.48
C ALA A 45 -7.35 2.27 1.08
N ARG A 46 -8.47 1.53 1.00
CA ARG A 46 -8.55 0.14 1.48
C ARG A 46 -7.60 -0.78 0.73
N VAL A 47 -7.51 -0.70 -0.60
CA VAL A 47 -6.59 -1.51 -1.41
C VAL A 47 -5.12 -1.23 -1.05
N ALA A 48 -4.76 0.03 -0.81
CA ALA A 48 -3.43 0.39 -0.36
C ALA A 48 -3.10 -0.21 1.02
N PHE A 49 -4.07 -0.21 1.95
CA PHE A 49 -3.92 -0.88 3.25
C PHE A 49 -3.85 -2.40 3.13
N ASP A 50 -4.66 -3.02 2.28
CA ASP A 50 -4.59 -4.47 2.04
C ASP A 50 -3.20 -4.85 1.52
N SER A 51 -2.66 -4.05 0.60
CA SER A 51 -1.29 -4.23 0.07
C SER A 51 -0.21 -4.00 1.12
N LEU A 52 -0.41 -3.05 2.05
CA LEU A 52 0.50 -2.78 3.16
C LEU A 52 0.51 -3.92 4.18
N LEU A 53 -0.67 -4.49 4.46
CA LEU A 53 -0.87 -5.57 5.43
C LEU A 53 -0.60 -6.97 4.85
N GLY A 54 -0.25 -7.06 3.56
CA GLY A 54 -0.05 -8.35 2.87
C GLY A 54 -1.35 -9.14 2.69
N ARG A 55 -2.50 -8.46 2.70
CA ARG A 55 -3.85 -9.01 2.45
C ARG A 55 -4.26 -8.90 0.99
N THR A 56 -3.31 -8.74 0.07
CA THR A 56 -3.58 -8.86 -1.36
C THR A 56 -3.83 -10.33 -1.67
N THR A 57 -5.07 -10.67 -2.01
CA THR A 57 -5.42 -11.98 -2.56
C THR A 57 -4.49 -12.31 -3.74
N THR A 58 -3.60 -13.28 -3.54
CA THR A 58 -2.93 -14.14 -4.55
C THR A 58 -1.89 -13.57 -5.52
N GLU A 59 -1.65 -12.26 -5.65
CA GLU A 59 -0.77 -11.74 -6.74
C GLU A 59 0.73 -11.62 -6.36
N ASP A 60 1.08 -11.44 -5.08
CA ASP A 60 2.49 -11.45 -4.61
C ASP A 60 3.16 -12.85 -4.78
N MET A 61 2.36 -13.91 -5.00
CA MET A 61 2.89 -15.24 -5.32
C MET A 61 3.47 -15.32 -6.74
N LEU A 62 2.93 -14.62 -7.73
CA LEU A 62 3.42 -14.73 -9.13
C LEU A 62 4.71 -13.93 -9.34
N ASP A 63 4.82 -12.72 -8.81
CA ASP A 63 6.03 -11.91 -8.94
C ASP A 63 7.22 -12.51 -8.18
N THR A 64 6.99 -13.22 -7.07
CA THR A 64 8.05 -13.95 -6.37
C THR A 64 8.41 -15.26 -7.08
N LEU A 65 7.45 -15.91 -7.75
CA LEU A 65 7.67 -17.16 -8.50
C LEU A 65 8.38 -16.92 -9.84
N PHE A 66 8.11 -15.80 -10.52
CA PHE A 66 8.70 -15.47 -11.82
C PHE A 66 9.84 -14.45 -11.76
N GLY A 67 9.91 -13.58 -10.73
CA GLY A 67 10.96 -12.57 -10.57
C GLY A 67 12.34 -13.11 -10.16
N ARG A 68 12.42 -14.40 -9.76
CA ARG A 68 13.69 -15.10 -9.46
C ARG A 68 14.22 -15.95 -10.61
N PHE A 69 13.54 -15.99 -11.76
CA PHE A 69 14.15 -16.49 -12.98
C PHE A 69 15.06 -15.41 -13.58
N CYS A 70 16.23 -15.24 -12.97
CA CYS A 70 17.41 -14.91 -13.75
C CYS A 70 17.58 -16.04 -14.80
N ILE A 71 16.94 -15.89 -15.96
CA ILE A 71 17.36 -16.60 -17.19
C ILE A 71 18.68 -15.94 -17.57
N GLY A 72 19.78 -16.56 -17.14
CA GLY A 72 21.13 -16.03 -17.34
C GLY A 72 22.18 -16.72 -16.49
N LYS A 73 22.14 -18.06 -16.45
CA LYS A 73 23.37 -18.84 -16.55
C LYS A 73 23.50 -19.29 -18.00
#